data_AF-A0A2M9E651-F1
#
_entry.id   AF-A0A2M9E651-F1
#
_cell.length_a   1.000
_cell.length_b   1.000
_cell.length_c   1.000
_cell.angle_alpha   90.00
_cell.angle_beta   90.00
_cell.angle_gamma   90.00
#
_symmetry.space_group_name_H-M   'P 1'
#
loop_
_entity.id
_entity.type
_entity.pdbx_description
1 polymer ?
#
loop_
_entity_poly.entity_id
_entity_poly.type
_entity_poly.pdbx_seq_one_letter_code
_entity_poly.pdbx_strand_id
1 'polypeptide(L)'
;MSLPPLQHLASELATLEAALESRDLERAQTIMSSYDRELRGYIEHMGNSVPMDGLRTLLRMQNELLTTMHGLRDALGDEARSAQRAGHALRAYASVGVAL
;
A
#
# COMPACT_ATOMS: atom_id res chain seq x y z
N MET A 1 11.46 -5.23 26.87
CA MET A 1 10.33 -5.27 25.91
C MET A 1 10.45 -6.58 25.15
N SER A 2 9.39 -7.39 25.10
CA SER A 2 9.34 -8.60 24.27
C SER A 2 9.23 -8.21 22.81
N LEU A 3 10.03 -8.81 21.93
CA LEU A 3 9.94 -8.52 20.50
C LEU A 3 8.63 -9.06 19.93
N PRO A 4 8.04 -8.38 18.95
CA PRO A 4 6.94 -8.95 18.21
C PRO A 4 7.41 -10.27 17.56
N PRO A 5 6.70 -11.39 17.79
CA PRO A 5 6.99 -12.63 17.08
C PRO A 5 6.76 -12.43 15.58
N LEU A 6 7.37 -13.25 14.73
CA LEU A 6 7.14 -13.20 13.26
C LEU A 6 5.65 -13.25 12.88
N GLN A 7 4.81 -13.88 13.70
CA GLN A 7 3.35 -13.86 13.55
C GLN A 7 2.78 -12.44 13.54
N HIS A 8 3.32 -11.54 14.37
CA HIS A 8 2.87 -10.15 14.45
C HIS A 8 3.20 -9.39 13.16
N LEU A 9 4.44 -9.50 12.67
CA LEU A 9 4.83 -8.93 11.38
C LEU A 9 3.98 -9.46 10.21
N ALA A 10 3.64 -10.75 10.22
CA ALA A 10 2.74 -11.32 9.23
C ALA A 10 1.31 -10.76 9.35
N SER A 11 0.83 -10.52 10.57
CA SER A 11 -0.49 -9.92 10.82
C SER A 11 -0.55 -8.45 10.40
N GLU A 12 0.55 -7.70 10.54
CA GLU A 12 0.63 -6.32 10.05
C GLU A 12 0.54 -6.28 8.52
N LEU A 13 1.18 -7.21 7.81
CA LEU A 13 1.06 -7.31 6.35
C LEU A 13 -0.38 -7.64 5.91
N ALA A 14 -1.07 -8.55 6.60
CA ALA A 14 -2.48 -8.83 6.33
C ALA A 14 -3.39 -7.62 6.62
N THR A 15 -3.08 -6.85 7.66
CA THR A 15 -3.82 -5.63 7.99
C THR A 15 -3.56 -4.52 6.94
N LEU A 16 -2.33 -4.45 6.43
CA LEU A 16 -1.96 -3.54 5.34
C LEU A 16 -2.71 -3.89 4.06
N GLU A 17 -2.81 -5.17 3.72
CA GLU A 17 -3.59 -5.65 2.58
C GLU A 17 -5.06 -5.20 2.68
N ALA A 18 -5.70 -5.44 3.83
CA ALA A 18 -7.08 -5.01 4.06
C ALA A 18 -7.26 -3.48 3.94
N ALA A 19 -6.28 -2.69 4.41
CA ALA A 19 -6.31 -1.23 4.28
C ALA A 19 -6.18 -0.77 2.82
N LEU A 20 -5.37 -1.46 2.01
CA LEU A 20 -5.25 -1.20 0.58
C LEU A 20 -6.54 -1.55 -0.17
N GLU A 21 -7.17 -2.69 0.16
CA GLU A 21 -8.45 -3.10 -0.42
C GLU A 21 -9.56 -2.09 -0.13
N SER A 22 -9.60 -1.54 1.08
CA SER A 22 -10.55 -0.49 1.46
C SER A 22 -10.18 0.91 0.96
N ARG A 23 -9.08 1.07 0.20
CA ARG A 23 -8.49 2.36 -0.23
C ARG A 23 -8.23 3.33 0.93
N ASP A 24 -8.01 2.81 2.14
CA ASP A 24 -7.64 3.62 3.31
C ASP A 24 -6.13 3.85 3.31
N LEU A 25 -5.70 4.78 2.44
CA LEU A 25 -4.27 5.03 2.17
C LEU A 25 -3.52 5.61 3.37
N GLU A 26 -4.18 6.40 4.21
CA GLU A 26 -3.59 6.97 5.42
C GLU A 26 -3.30 5.87 6.45
N ARG A 27 -4.26 4.96 6.65
CA ARG A 27 -4.05 3.78 7.50
C ARG A 27 -2.99 2.85 6.94
N ALA A 28 -3.00 2.61 5.63
CA ALA A 28 -1.98 1.80 4.96
C ALA A 28 -0.56 2.37 5.17
N GLN A 29 -0.39 3.70 5.06
CA GLN A 29 0.89 4.35 5.32
C GLN A 29 1.36 4.19 6.77
N THR A 30 0.42 4.30 7.72
CA THR A 30 0.71 4.13 9.14
C THR A 30 1.18 2.71 9.44
N ILE A 31 0.49 1.69 8.92
CA ILE A 31 0.85 0.28 9.11
C ILE A 31 2.21 -0.01 8.45
N MET A 32 2.45 0.46 7.23
CA MET A 32 3.73 0.23 6.54
C MET A 32 4.93 0.83 7.30
N SER A 33 4.73 2.00 7.93
CA SER A 33 5.76 2.67 8.73
C SER A 33 6.02 1.96 10.07
N SER A 34 4.98 1.36 10.66
CA SER A 34 5.10 0.49 11.85
C SER A 34 5.89 -0.78 11.50
N TYR A 35 5.44 -1.48 10.46
CA TYR A 35 6.04 -2.72 9.97
C TYR A 35 7.54 -2.59 9.65
N ASP A 36 7.98 -1.54 8.95
CA ASP A 36 9.41 -1.36 8.63
C ASP A 36 10.26 -1.23 9.91
N ARG A 37 9.76 -0.46 10.87
CA ARG A 37 10.44 -0.24 12.15
C ARG A 37 10.54 -1.55 12.95
N GLU A 38 9.45 -2.29 13.02
CA GLU A 38 9.39 -3.54 13.76
C GLU A 38 10.20 -4.65 13.10
N LEU A 39 10.18 -4.74 11.76
CA LEU A 39 11.01 -5.69 11.00
C LEU A 39 12.49 -5.42 11.22
N ARG A 40 12.91 -4.15 11.18
CA ARG A 40 14.30 -3.76 11.46
C ARG A 40 14.70 -4.16 12.88
N GLY A 41 13.87 -3.82 13.87
CA GLY A 41 14.13 -4.19 15.27
C GLY A 41 14.19 -5.71 15.47
N TYR A 42 13.35 -6.47 14.77
CA TYR A 42 13.35 -7.92 14.79
C TYR A 42 14.67 -8.50 14.23
N ILE A 43 15.12 -8.02 13.06
CA ILE A 43 16.37 -8.46 12.43
C ILE A 43 17.58 -8.10 13.31
N GLU A 44 17.63 -6.88 13.84
CA GLU A 44 18.70 -6.41 14.72
C GLU A 44 18.82 -7.27 15.98
N HIS A 45 17.69 -7.66 16.58
CA HIS A 45 17.71 -8.45 17.81
C HIS A 45 18.03 -9.93 17.57
N MET A 46 17.47 -10.53 16.52
CA MET A 46 17.61 -11.96 16.28
C MET A 46 18.95 -12.33 15.61
N GLY A 47 19.56 -11.40 14.86
CA GLY A 47 20.87 -11.60 14.23
C GLY A 47 20.94 -12.87 13.37
N ASN A 48 21.92 -13.74 13.65
CA ASN A 48 22.09 -15.01 12.93
C ASN A 48 21.10 -16.12 13.35
N SER A 49 20.30 -15.89 14.40
CA SER A 49 19.35 -16.87 14.92
C SER A 49 17.95 -16.71 14.29
N VAL A 50 17.81 -15.87 13.27
CA VAL A 50 16.52 -15.66 12.61
C VAL A 50 16.09 -16.93 11.88
N PRO A 51 14.86 -17.43 12.11
CA PRO A 51 14.33 -18.54 11.34
C PRO A 51 14.07 -18.12 9.89
N MET A 52 14.93 -18.59 9.00
CA MET A 52 14.95 -18.21 7.58
C MET A 52 13.64 -18.49 6.83
N ASP A 53 12.93 -19.56 7.18
CA ASP A 53 11.66 -19.91 6.53
C ASP A 53 10.54 -18.92 6.88
N GLY A 54 10.55 -18.38 8.09
CA GLY A 54 9.65 -17.30 8.51
C GLY A 54 9.93 -16.01 7.73
N LEU A 55 11.20 -15.63 7.57
CA LEU A 55 11.59 -14.48 6.75
C LEU A 55 11.19 -14.65 5.29
N ARG A 56 11.41 -15.83 4.70
CA ARG A 56 11.00 -16.13 3.32
C ARG A 56 9.50 -15.95 3.13
N THR A 57 8.72 -16.36 4.13
CA THR A 57 7.26 -16.19 4.11
C THR A 57 6.88 -14.71 4.14
N LEU A 58 7.49 -13.91 5.02
CA LEU A 58 7.27 -12.47 5.08
C LEU A 58 7.67 -11.76 3.78
N LEU A 59 8.81 -12.13 3.20
CA LEU A 59 9.28 -11.59 1.91
C LEU A 59 8.31 -11.88 0.79
N ARG A 60 7.74 -13.08 0.73
CA ARG A 60 6.72 -13.42 -0.27
C ARG A 60 5.47 -12.53 -0.10
N MET A 61 4.94 -12.43 1.12
CA MET A 61 3.77 -11.59 1.41
C MET A 61 4.03 -10.12 1.05
N GLN A 62 5.23 -9.61 1.35
CA GLN A 62 5.62 -8.25 0.98
C GLN A 62 5.64 -8.04 -0.54
N ASN A 63 6.19 -8.99 -1.31
CA ASN A 63 6.23 -8.88 -2.77
C ASN A 63 4.83 -8.94 -3.40
N GLU A 64 3.94 -9.78 -2.87
CA GLU A 64 2.53 -9.83 -3.28
C GLU A 64 1.87 -8.46 -3.03
N LEU A 65 2.08 -7.88 -1.86
CA LEU A 65 1.52 -6.59 -1.49
C LEU A 65 2.07 -5.42 -2.34
N LEU A 66 3.36 -5.43 -2.68
CA LEU A 66 3.96 -4.46 -3.61
C LEU A 66 3.30 -4.52 -5.00
N THR A 67 2.98 -5.72 -5.46
CA THR A 67 2.24 -5.91 -6.72
C THR A 67 0.86 -5.29 -6.64
N THR A 68 0.14 -5.51 -5.54
CA THR A 68 -1.17 -4.89 -5.28
C THR A 68 -1.08 -3.37 -5.25
N MET A 69 -0.10 -2.80 -4.57
CA MET A 69 0.11 -1.33 -4.52
C MET A 69 0.38 -0.74 -5.91
N HIS A 70 1.17 -1.42 -6.75
CA HIS A 70 1.39 -0.97 -8.13
C HIS A 70 0.10 -0.97 -8.95
N GLY A 71 -0.70 -2.03 -8.86
CA GLY A 71 -2.00 -2.10 -9.51
C GLY A 71 -2.94 -0.99 -9.06
N LEU A 72 -2.99 -0.71 -7.75
CA LEU A 72 -3.81 0.37 -7.19
C LEU A 72 -3.36 1.75 -7.70
N ARG A 73 -2.05 2.01 -7.74
CA ARG A 73 -1.50 3.26 -8.27
C ARG A 73 -1.90 3.48 -9.73
N ASP A 74 -1.78 2.44 -10.54
CA ASP A 74 -2.09 2.53 -11.97
C ASP A 74 -3.59 2.80 -12.19
N ALA A 75 -4.46 2.13 -11.42
CA ALA A 75 -5.90 2.37 -11.42
C ALA A 75 -6.28 3.81 -11.00
N LEU A 76 -5.67 4.34 -9.93
CA LEU A 76 -5.87 5.73 -9.51
C LEU A 76 -5.39 6.72 -10.58
N GLY A 77 -4.28 6.40 -11.27
CA GLY A 77 -3.77 7.20 -12.38
C GLY A 77 -4.75 7.26 -13.56
N ASP A 78 -5.38 6.14 -13.91
CA ASP A 78 -6.42 6.09 -14.95
C ASP A 78 -7.67 6.88 -14.56
N GLU A 79 -8.11 6.75 -13.31
CA GLU A 79 -9.24 7.48 -12.76
C GLU A 79 -9.00 9.00 -12.84
N ALA A 80 -7.83 9.48 -12.42
CA ALA A 80 -7.45 10.89 -12.50
C ALA A 80 -7.43 11.42 -13.93
N ARG A 81 -6.86 10.66 -14.87
CA ARG A 81 -6.86 11.03 -16.31
C ARG A 81 -8.29 11.10 -16.87
N SER A 82 -9.16 10.19 -16.46
CA SER A 82 -10.56 10.18 -16.88
C SER A 82 -11.30 11.41 -16.37
N ALA A 83 -11.16 11.73 -15.08
CA ALA A 83 -11.76 12.92 -14.47
C ALA A 83 -11.27 14.22 -15.14
N GLN A 84 -9.98 14.31 -15.46
CA GLN A 84 -9.41 15.45 -16.17
C GLN A 84 -10.05 15.62 -17.56
N ARG A 85 -10.18 14.54 -18.34
CA ARG A 85 -10.82 14.58 -19.67
C ARG A 85 -12.29 14.99 -19.58
N ALA A 86 -13.04 14.46 -18.61
CA ALA A 86 -14.44 14.84 -18.37
C ALA A 86 -14.56 16.33 -18.02
N GLY A 87 -13.66 16.85 -17.18
CA GLY A 87 -13.60 18.27 -16.84
C GLY A 87 -13.28 19.17 -18.03
N HIS A 88 -12.38 18.73 -18.93
CA HIS A 88 -12.11 19.46 -20.18
C HIS A 88 -13.32 19.47 -21.12
N ALA A 89 -14.02 18.34 -21.27
CA ALA A 89 -15.23 18.26 -22.08
C ALA A 89 -16.35 19.17 -21.55
N LEU A 90 -16.59 19.16 -20.23
CA LEU A 90 -17.58 20.03 -19.59
C LEU A 90 -17.29 21.52 -19.85
N ARG A 91 -16.03 21.95 -19.72
CA ARG A 91 -15.62 23.33 -20.01
C ARG A 91 -15.78 23.68 -21.49
N ALA A 92 -15.46 22.76 -22.39
CA ALA A 92 -15.64 22.98 -23.82
C ALA A 92 -17.13 23.18 -24.17
N TYR A 93 -18.02 22.32 -23.65
CA TYR A 93 -19.47 22.50 -23.84
C TYR A 93 -20.00 23.80 -23.26
N ALA A 94 -19.56 24.19 -22.05
CA ALA A 94 -19.94 25.47 -21.45
C ALA A 94 -19.49 26.67 -22.30
N SER A 95 -18.28 26.63 -22.86
CA SER A 95 -17.77 27.71 -23.72
C SER A 95 -18.55 27.85 -25.04
N VAL A 96 -19.05 26.75 -25.61
CA VAL A 96 -19.89 26.77 -26.81
C VAL A 96 -21.31 27.24 -26.48
N GLY A 97 -21.86 26.85 -25.33
CA GLY A 97 -23.19 27.29 -24.88
C GLY A 97 -23.30 28.76 -24.47
N VAL A 98 -22.18 29.40 -24.09
CA VAL A 98 -22.11 30.85 -23.81
C VAL A 98 -21.93 31.69 -25.09
N ALA A 99 -21.55 31.05 -26.21
CA ALA A 99 -21.32 31.72 -27.50
C ALA A 99 -22.56 31.71 -28.43
N LEU A 100 -23.72 31.25 -27.95
CA LEU A 100 -25.02 31.29 -28.63
C LEU A 100 -25.95 32.30 -27.96
#